data_AF-A0A7I8IDC3-F1
#
_entry.id   AF-A0A7I8IDC3-F1
#
_cell.length_a   1.000
_cell.length_b   1.000
_cell.length_c   1.000
_cell.angle_alpha   90.00
_cell.angle_beta   90.00
_cell.angle_gamma   90.00
#
_symmetry.space_group_name_H-M   'P 1'
#
loop_
_entity.id
_entity.type
_entity.pdbx_description
1 polymer ?
#
loop_
_entity_poly.entity_id
_entity_poly.type
_entity_poly.pdbx_seq_one_letter_code
_entity_poly.pdbx_strand_id
1 'polypeptide(L)'
;MHLQISADLVREVLFRILKFIDASNKPRCAKLGLKFFMWAGDQKAYKHTSNAYNLTLKIFAKCDEIKAMWRLLDEMTQSGLPTTALTFNILISTCAEAGMARKLVERFMKSKTFNYRPFKHSFNAILHSLITVDQYRLIEWVYQKMLVDGHSPDILTYNVLMCAKYRLGKLDQFHRLLDEMSKNGFAPDLHTYNILLHVLGKGDKPLAALKLLNYMNDANCTPSVLHFTTLIDGLSRAGNLDACQFFFDEMLKRGCEPDVVCYTVMISGYVVAGELEKAQTMFDEMTNRGQLPNVFTYNSMIRGLCLAGKYDKACCMLKEVENKGCTPTSSVYRAVIAKLRSAGKDSEADEIITRMEERGFHPQLASRFRAYRRC
;
A
#
# COMPACT_ATOMS: atom_id res chain seq x y z
N MET A 1 35.44 10.38 31.76
CA MET A 1 34.87 9.23 31.01
C MET A 1 34.85 9.59 29.54
N HIS A 2 35.92 9.28 28.80
CA HIS A 2 35.97 9.56 27.36
C HIS A 2 35.06 8.57 26.64
N LEU A 3 33.85 9.03 26.30
CA LEU A 3 32.90 8.26 25.51
C LEU A 3 33.49 8.07 24.11
N GLN A 4 33.98 6.87 23.82
CA GLN A 4 34.53 6.54 22.51
C GLN A 4 33.35 6.35 21.55
N ILE A 5 33.18 7.30 20.62
CA ILE A 5 32.02 7.33 19.74
C ILE A 5 32.20 6.28 18.65
N SER A 6 31.34 5.27 18.68
CA SER A 6 31.28 4.21 17.67
C SER A 6 30.12 4.44 16.69
N ALA A 7 30.21 3.87 15.49
CA ALA A 7 29.13 3.91 14.51
C ALA A 7 27.82 3.30 15.04
N ASP A 8 27.91 2.30 15.93
CA ASP A 8 26.75 1.68 16.57
C ASP A 8 26.06 2.60 17.57
N LEU A 9 26.82 3.37 18.34
CA LEU A 9 26.26 4.37 19.25
C LEU A 9 25.51 5.45 18.47
N VAL A 10 26.12 5.96 17.39
CA VAL A 10 25.48 6.97 16.52
C VAL A 10 24.21 6.41 15.88
N ARG A 11 24.25 5.15 15.41
CA ARG A 11 23.09 4.45 14.85
C ARG A 11 21.96 4.32 15.86
N GLU A 12 22.25 3.89 17.08
CA GLU A 12 21.25 3.65 18.13
C GLU A 12 20.57 4.95 18.57
N VAL A 13 21.34 6.03 18.76
CA VAL A 13 20.80 7.34 19.15
C VAL A 13 19.90 7.91 18.05
N LEU A 14 20.35 7.90 16.79
CA LEU A 14 19.53 8.36 15.67
C LEU A 14 18.26 7.50 15.49
N PHE A 15 18.37 6.18 15.69
CA PHE A 15 17.23 5.29 15.62
C PHE A 15 16.20 5.54 16.73
N ARG A 16 16.65 5.83 17.96
CA ARG A 16 15.77 6.23 19.06
C ARG A 16 15.07 7.55 18.80
N ILE A 17 15.79 8.55 18.26
CA ILE A 17 15.18 9.82 17.83
C ILE A 17 14.09 9.55 16.79
N LEU A 18 14.35 8.69 15.79
CA LEU A 18 13.38 8.33 14.74
C LEU A 18 12.11 7.65 15.28
N LYS A 19 12.24 6.83 16.34
CA LYS A 19 11.10 6.18 17.01
C LYS A 19 10.26 7.14 17.83
N PHE A 20 10.86 8.22 18.34
CA PHE A 20 10.20 9.20 19.21
C PHE A 20 9.50 10.32 18.44
N ILE A 21 9.45 10.28 17.10
CA ILE A 21 8.82 11.32 16.29
C ILE A 21 7.30 11.18 16.31
N ASP A 22 6.63 12.19 16.86
CA ASP A 22 5.18 12.37 16.93
C ASP A 22 4.76 13.69 16.27
N ALA A 23 3.47 13.83 15.96
CA ALA A 23 2.93 15.01 15.26
C ALA A 23 3.24 16.36 15.96
N SER A 24 3.38 16.37 17.29
CA SER A 24 3.65 17.57 18.08
C SER A 24 5.15 17.92 18.20
N ASN A 25 6.06 16.99 17.92
CA ASN A 25 7.49 17.16 18.19
C ASN A 25 8.39 17.14 16.94
N LYS A 26 7.81 16.97 15.74
CA LYS A 26 8.49 16.98 14.44
C LYS A 26 9.65 17.99 14.33
N PRO A 27 9.44 19.32 14.51
CA PRO A 27 10.52 20.30 14.31
C PRO A 27 11.64 20.20 15.36
N ARG A 28 11.31 19.74 16.58
CA ARG A 28 12.28 19.56 17.66
C ARG A 28 13.15 18.33 17.40
N CYS A 29 12.56 17.22 16.96
CA CYS A 29 13.29 16.00 16.61
C CYS A 29 14.19 16.20 15.39
N ALA A 30 13.76 16.97 14.38
CA ALA A 30 14.62 17.33 13.25
C ALA A 30 15.86 18.12 13.71
N LYS A 31 15.68 19.16 14.54
CA LYS A 31 16.80 19.95 15.10
C LYS A 31 17.72 19.10 15.97
N LEU A 32 17.15 18.21 16.80
CA LEU A 32 17.93 17.33 17.67
C LEU A 32 18.76 16.33 16.84
N GLY A 33 18.14 15.69 15.85
CA GLY A 33 18.81 14.77 14.93
C GLY A 33 19.96 15.44 14.19
N LEU A 34 19.75 16.64 13.65
CA LEU A 34 20.80 17.42 12.98
C LEU A 34 21.94 17.79 13.93
N LYS A 35 21.63 18.32 15.12
CA LYS A 35 22.64 18.72 16.10
C LYS A 35 23.50 17.53 16.55
N PHE A 36 22.87 16.39 16.82
CA PHE A 36 23.59 15.19 17.20
C PHE A 36 24.44 14.65 16.05
N PHE A 37 23.92 14.71 14.82
CA PHE A 37 24.67 14.33 13.62
C PHE A 37 25.93 15.18 13.47
N MET A 38 25.81 16.50 13.45
CA MET A 38 26.97 17.41 13.36
C MET A 38 27.98 17.18 14.49
N TRP A 39 27.49 17.08 15.74
CA TRP A 39 28.34 16.83 16.89
C TRP A 39 29.12 15.51 16.79
N ALA A 40 28.52 14.46 16.24
CA ALA A 40 29.20 13.19 16.03
C ALA A 40 30.31 13.33 14.97
N GLY A 41 30.08 14.11 13.91
CA GLY A 41 31.05 14.37 12.84
C GLY A 41 32.28 15.17 13.28
N ASP A 42 32.14 16.06 14.26
CA ASP A 42 33.24 16.88 14.79
C ASP A 42 34.27 16.09 15.63
N GLN A 43 34.04 14.81 15.85
CA GLN A 43 34.82 13.97 16.75
C GLN A 43 36.03 13.39 16.00
N LYS A 44 37.24 13.66 16.50
CA LYS A 44 38.52 13.32 15.82
C LYS A 44 38.67 11.85 15.41
N ALA A 45 37.98 10.92 16.07
CA ALA A 45 38.07 9.48 15.82
C ALA A 45 36.89 8.90 15.01
N TYR A 46 35.92 9.72 14.58
CA TYR A 46 34.71 9.25 13.93
C TYR A 46 34.54 9.89 12.55
N LYS A 47 34.08 9.10 11.59
CA LYS A 47 33.60 9.56 10.29
C LYS A 47 32.20 9.02 10.08
N HIS A 48 31.32 9.84 9.52
CA HIS A 48 29.97 9.41 9.22
C HIS A 48 29.95 8.21 8.27
N THR A 49 29.06 7.27 8.56
CA THR A 49 28.79 6.11 7.71
C THR A 49 27.54 6.35 6.88
N SER A 50 27.36 5.63 5.76
CA SER A 50 26.13 5.71 4.95
C SER A 50 24.87 5.42 5.77
N ASN A 51 24.97 4.57 6.81
CA ASN A 51 23.86 4.28 7.72
C ASN A 51 23.47 5.47 8.59
N ALA A 52 24.45 6.22 9.10
CA ALA A 52 24.19 7.45 9.85
C ALA A 52 23.48 8.49 8.98
N TYR A 53 23.96 8.69 7.74
CA TYR A 53 23.29 9.57 6.77
C TYR A 53 21.86 9.10 6.46
N ASN A 54 21.66 7.80 6.20
CA ASN A 54 20.33 7.25 5.92
C ASN A 54 19.35 7.41 7.09
N LEU A 55 19.80 7.26 8.34
CA LEU A 55 18.96 7.47 9.52
C LEU A 55 18.60 8.94 9.71
N THR A 56 19.55 9.85 9.53
CA THR A 56 19.27 11.29 9.61
C THR A 56 18.34 11.75 8.50
N LEU A 57 18.52 11.22 7.27
CA LEU A 57 17.57 11.43 6.18
C LEU A 57 16.17 10.89 6.53
N LYS A 58 16.04 9.72 7.17
CA LYS A 58 14.75 9.21 7.66
C LYS A 58 14.10 10.10 8.72
N ILE A 59 14.89 10.73 9.59
CA ILE A 59 14.39 11.68 10.57
C ILE A 59 13.82 12.91 9.86
N PHE A 60 14.59 13.53 8.96
CA PHE A 60 14.12 14.69 8.20
C PHE A 60 12.92 14.36 7.31
N ALA A 61 12.90 13.17 6.73
CA ALA A 61 11.77 12.61 6.00
C ALA A 61 10.48 12.62 6.83
N LYS A 62 10.50 12.05 8.06
CA LYS A 62 9.34 12.06 8.96
C LYS A 62 8.94 13.46 9.46
N CYS A 63 9.89 14.37 9.48
CA CYS A 63 9.69 15.76 9.92
C CYS A 63 9.30 16.71 8.79
N ASP A 64 9.17 16.22 7.54
CA ASP A 64 8.84 17.01 6.34
C ASP A 64 9.88 18.12 6.01
N GLU A 65 11.12 17.96 6.45
CA GLU A 65 12.22 18.94 6.31
C GLU A 65 13.02 18.74 5.01
N ILE A 66 12.36 18.91 3.87
CA ILE A 66 12.91 18.62 2.53
C ILE A 66 14.22 19.40 2.26
N LYS A 67 14.31 20.69 2.66
CA LYS A 67 15.51 21.51 2.43
C LYS A 67 16.74 20.97 3.17
N ALA A 68 16.56 20.49 4.40
CA ALA A 68 17.65 19.91 5.19
C ALA A 68 18.11 18.57 4.61
N MET A 69 17.17 17.75 4.11
CA MET A 69 17.50 16.50 3.41
C MET A 69 18.42 16.74 2.21
N TRP A 70 18.14 17.76 1.40
CA TRP A 70 18.96 18.09 0.24
C TRP A 70 20.37 18.51 0.60
N ARG A 71 20.53 19.36 1.62
CA ARG A 71 21.86 19.76 2.10
C ARG A 71 22.67 18.56 2.59
N LEU A 72 22.01 17.68 3.33
CA LEU A 72 22.64 16.47 3.85
C LEU A 72 23.03 15.48 2.75
N LEU A 73 22.22 15.38 1.68
CA LEU A 73 22.57 14.59 0.49
C LEU A 73 23.80 15.16 -0.24
N ASP A 74 23.88 16.49 -0.34
CA ASP A 74 24.99 17.18 -0.97
C ASP A 74 26.29 16.98 -0.18
N GLU A 75 26.21 17.01 1.15
CA GLU A 75 27.32 16.71 2.05
C GLU A 75 27.75 15.24 1.96
N MET A 76 26.79 14.31 1.94
CA MET A 76 27.05 12.87 1.79
C MET A 76 27.78 12.58 0.47
N THR A 77 27.40 13.26 -0.61
CA THR A 77 28.02 13.10 -1.94
C THR A 77 29.39 13.74 -2.02
N GLN A 78 29.60 14.92 -1.43
CA GLN A 78 30.93 15.54 -1.31
C GLN A 78 31.90 14.69 -0.48
N SER A 79 31.37 13.98 0.52
CA SER A 79 32.15 13.07 1.37
C SER A 79 32.51 11.74 0.67
N GLY A 80 32.07 11.52 -0.57
CA GLY A 80 32.39 10.33 -1.36
C GLY A 80 31.70 9.05 -0.88
N LEU A 81 30.70 9.14 -0.01
CA LEU A 81 29.97 7.98 0.50
C LEU A 81 28.94 7.49 -0.53
N PRO A 82 28.79 6.17 -0.72
CA PRO A 82 27.82 5.63 -1.66
C PRO A 82 26.40 5.91 -1.18
N THR A 83 25.61 6.58 -2.03
CA THR A 83 24.16 6.63 -1.88
C THR A 83 23.57 5.29 -2.30
N THR A 84 22.82 4.69 -1.39
CA THR A 84 22.28 3.34 -1.56
C THR A 84 20.85 3.39 -2.11
N ALA A 85 20.33 2.27 -2.61
CA ALA A 85 18.90 2.14 -2.94
C ALA A 85 18.00 2.52 -1.75
N LEU A 86 18.46 2.27 -0.51
CA LEU A 86 17.79 2.71 0.71
C LEU A 86 17.72 4.24 0.80
N THR A 87 18.83 4.94 0.53
CA THR A 87 18.90 6.41 0.50
C THR A 87 17.89 6.98 -0.50
N PHE A 88 17.82 6.36 -1.68
CA PHE A 88 16.88 6.74 -2.73
C PHE A 88 15.42 6.51 -2.34
N ASN A 89 15.10 5.34 -1.78
CA ASN A 89 13.74 5.01 -1.33
C ASN A 89 13.24 5.99 -0.27
N ILE A 90 14.09 6.36 0.70
CA ILE A 90 13.75 7.36 1.72
C ILE A 90 13.42 8.70 1.06
N LEU A 91 14.27 9.18 0.15
CA LEU A 91 14.09 10.46 -0.52
C LEU A 91 12.86 10.48 -1.43
N ILE A 92 12.59 9.40 -2.16
CA ILE A 92 11.40 9.30 -3.01
C ILE A 92 10.12 9.28 -2.18
N SER A 93 10.10 8.51 -1.08
CA SER A 93 8.92 8.42 -0.21
C SER A 93 8.49 9.77 0.35
N THR A 94 9.42 10.72 0.51
CA THR A 94 9.15 12.04 1.08
C THR A 94 9.08 13.17 0.06
N CYS A 95 9.76 13.03 -1.08
CA CYS A 95 9.69 14.01 -2.17
C CYS A 95 8.47 13.80 -3.07
N ALA A 96 7.72 12.72 -2.84
CA ALA A 96 6.44 12.33 -3.43
C ALA A 96 5.45 13.48 -3.65
N GLU A 97 5.25 14.30 -2.64
CA GLU A 97 4.13 15.26 -2.58
C GLU A 97 4.44 16.61 -3.23
N ALA A 98 5.69 16.85 -3.65
CA ALA A 98 6.16 18.21 -3.92
C ALA A 98 6.61 18.49 -5.38
N GLY A 99 6.37 17.59 -6.34
CA GLY A 99 6.96 17.71 -7.69
C GLY A 99 8.51 17.66 -7.71
N MET A 100 9.12 17.49 -6.53
CA MET A 100 10.56 17.40 -6.29
C MET A 100 11.09 16.00 -6.59
N ALA A 101 10.22 14.98 -6.60
CA ALA A 101 10.57 13.62 -7.02
C ALA A 101 11.24 13.61 -8.41
N ARG A 102 10.73 14.39 -9.37
CA ARG A 102 11.34 14.50 -10.70
C ARG A 102 12.76 15.09 -10.63
N LYS A 103 12.95 16.20 -9.92
CA LYS A 103 14.28 16.83 -9.75
C LYS A 103 15.26 15.88 -9.06
N LEU A 104 14.79 15.09 -8.10
CA LEU A 104 15.54 14.06 -7.41
C LEU A 104 15.99 12.94 -8.34
N VAL A 105 15.07 12.37 -9.12
CA VAL A 105 15.42 11.33 -10.08
C VAL A 105 16.39 11.89 -11.14
N GLU A 106 16.15 13.10 -11.65
CA GLU A 106 17.04 13.74 -12.62
C GLU A 106 18.45 13.97 -12.05
N ARG A 107 18.57 14.43 -10.80
CA ARG A 107 19.87 14.62 -10.13
C ARG A 107 20.57 13.29 -9.87
N PHE A 108 19.81 12.28 -9.46
CA PHE A 108 20.31 10.92 -9.21
C PHE A 108 20.89 10.30 -10.50
N MET A 109 20.24 10.54 -11.64
CA MET A 109 20.68 10.02 -12.94
C MET A 109 21.79 10.85 -13.63
N LYS A 110 21.84 12.18 -13.41
CA LYS A 110 22.84 13.06 -14.07
C LYS A 110 24.19 13.14 -13.35
N SER A 111 24.23 12.83 -12.06
CA SER A 111 25.41 13.07 -11.24
C SER A 111 26.49 11.99 -11.45
N LYS A 112 27.63 12.41 -12.03
CA LYS A 112 28.84 11.59 -12.26
C LYS A 112 29.56 11.18 -10.96
N THR A 113 29.24 11.79 -9.82
CA THR A 113 29.87 11.53 -8.51
C THR A 113 29.16 10.44 -7.71
N PHE A 114 28.01 9.95 -8.19
CA PHE A 114 27.51 8.67 -7.71
C PHE A 114 28.38 7.58 -8.35
N ASN A 115 29.07 6.79 -7.55
CA ASN A 115 29.79 5.58 -7.97
C ASN A 115 28.81 4.47 -8.39
N TYR A 116 27.77 4.86 -9.11
CA TYR A 116 26.67 4.06 -9.58
C TYR A 116 26.60 4.33 -11.08
N ARG A 117 27.35 3.56 -11.87
CA ARG A 117 26.88 3.33 -13.24
C ARG A 117 25.47 2.76 -13.05
N PRO A 118 24.40 3.36 -13.60
CA PRO A 118 23.05 2.90 -13.33
C PRO A 118 22.87 1.54 -13.99
N PHE A 119 23.30 0.48 -13.31
CA PHE A 119 23.10 -0.89 -13.75
C PHE A 119 21.60 -1.18 -13.77
N LYS A 120 21.18 -2.21 -14.50
CA LYS A 120 19.79 -2.66 -14.60
C LYS A 120 19.04 -2.68 -13.25
N HIS A 121 19.67 -3.17 -12.18
CA HIS A 121 19.08 -3.21 -10.82
C HIS A 121 18.75 -1.84 -10.22
N SER A 122 19.51 -0.81 -10.61
CA SER A 122 19.33 0.60 -10.24
C SER A 122 18.00 1.12 -10.72
N PHE A 123 17.73 0.95 -12.02
CA PHE A 123 16.50 1.41 -12.65
C PHE A 123 15.32 0.66 -12.05
N ASN A 124 15.43 -0.65 -11.84
CA ASN A 124 14.38 -1.43 -11.23
C ASN A 124 14.04 -0.98 -9.81
N ALA A 125 15.04 -0.69 -8.97
CA ALA A 125 14.82 -0.15 -7.63
C ALA A 125 14.11 1.22 -7.69
N ILE A 126 14.51 2.07 -8.63
CA ILE A 126 13.88 3.37 -8.86
C ILE A 126 12.41 3.20 -9.26
N LEU A 127 12.16 2.37 -10.28
CA LEU A 127 10.83 2.07 -10.80
C LEU A 127 9.90 1.50 -9.71
N HIS A 128 10.39 0.57 -8.89
CA HIS A 128 9.64 0.03 -7.76
C HIS A 128 9.27 1.10 -6.74
N SER A 129 10.23 1.94 -6.34
CA SER A 129 9.96 3.02 -5.39
C SER A 129 8.95 4.03 -5.92
N LEU A 130 8.98 4.32 -7.22
CA LEU A 130 8.04 5.24 -7.86
C LEU A 130 6.62 4.69 -7.92
N ILE A 131 6.44 3.37 -8.03
CA ILE A 131 5.12 2.75 -7.88
C ILE A 131 4.56 2.95 -6.49
N THR A 132 5.38 2.74 -5.44
CA THR A 132 4.90 2.86 -4.06
C THR A 132 4.45 4.27 -3.69
N VAL A 133 4.87 5.25 -4.50
CA VAL A 133 4.60 6.68 -4.34
C VAL A 133 3.60 7.20 -5.38
N ASP A 134 3.02 6.31 -6.19
CA ASP A 134 2.01 6.61 -7.22
C ASP A 134 2.46 7.65 -8.27
N GLN A 135 3.78 7.77 -8.51
CA GLN A 135 4.37 8.72 -9.46
C GLN A 135 4.45 8.15 -10.88
N TYR A 136 3.32 7.70 -11.42
CA TYR A 136 3.25 6.92 -12.67
C TYR A 136 3.80 7.66 -13.90
N ARG A 137 3.69 8.99 -13.96
CA ARG A 137 4.24 9.79 -15.07
C ARG A 137 5.77 9.76 -15.08
N LEU A 138 6.40 9.72 -13.91
CA LEU A 138 7.84 9.68 -13.78
C LEU A 138 8.41 8.31 -14.13
N ILE A 139 7.65 7.23 -13.90
CA ILE A 139 7.99 5.86 -14.32
C ILE A 139 8.22 5.79 -15.83
N GLU A 140 7.35 6.40 -16.64
CA GLU A 140 7.51 6.44 -18.11
C GLU A 140 8.81 7.14 -18.52
N TRP A 141 9.14 8.26 -17.87
CA TRP A 141 10.35 9.01 -18.15
C TRP A 141 11.62 8.23 -17.75
N VAL A 142 11.60 7.57 -16.59
CA VAL A 142 12.70 6.70 -16.13
C VAL A 142 12.92 5.54 -17.09
N TYR A 143 11.86 4.95 -17.63
CA TYR A 143 11.95 3.89 -18.62
C TYR A 143 12.58 4.36 -19.93
N GLN A 144 12.16 5.51 -20.47
CA GLN A 144 12.78 6.06 -21.67
C GLN A 144 14.26 6.35 -21.45
N LYS A 145 14.63 6.85 -20.27
CA LYS A 145 16.03 7.09 -19.91
C LYS A 145 16.84 5.80 -19.83
N MET A 146 16.28 4.73 -19.25
CA MET A 146 16.89 3.41 -19.19
C MET A 146 17.26 2.88 -20.59
N LEU A 147 16.35 3.05 -21.57
CA LEU A 147 16.58 2.65 -22.95
C LEU A 147 17.67 3.49 -23.62
N VAL A 148 17.64 4.82 -23.44
CA VAL A 148 18.67 5.74 -23.99
C VAL A 148 20.06 5.44 -23.43
N ASP A 149 20.14 5.04 -22.17
CA ASP A 149 21.41 4.65 -21.52
C ASP A 149 21.86 3.23 -21.90
N GLY A 150 21.13 2.54 -22.79
CA GLY A 150 21.50 1.23 -23.35
C GLY A 150 21.16 0.03 -22.46
N HIS A 151 20.29 0.21 -21.46
CA HIS A 151 19.91 -0.89 -20.56
C HIS A 151 18.62 -1.57 -21.03
N SER A 152 18.68 -2.89 -21.18
CA SER A 152 17.53 -3.71 -21.58
C SER A 152 16.52 -3.90 -20.42
N PRO A 153 15.21 -3.74 -20.66
CA PRO A 153 14.18 -4.07 -19.67
C PRO A 153 14.19 -5.55 -19.29
N ASP A 154 13.59 -5.86 -18.15
CA ASP A 154 13.24 -7.22 -17.74
C ASP A 154 11.75 -7.33 -17.38
N ILE A 155 11.35 -8.54 -17.00
CA ILE A 155 9.98 -8.86 -16.55
C ILE A 155 9.51 -7.89 -15.45
N LEU A 156 10.38 -7.55 -14.50
CA LEU A 156 10.07 -6.60 -13.43
C LEU A 156 9.77 -5.21 -14.00
N THR A 157 10.62 -4.72 -14.91
CA THR A 157 10.43 -3.44 -15.61
C THR A 157 9.08 -3.41 -16.33
N TYR A 158 8.73 -4.48 -17.05
CA TYR A 158 7.45 -4.60 -17.75
C TYR A 158 6.26 -4.60 -16.78
N ASN A 159 6.31 -5.41 -15.72
CA ASN A 159 5.27 -5.46 -14.70
C ASN A 159 5.02 -4.08 -14.06
N VAL A 160 6.09 -3.35 -13.77
CA VAL A 160 6.00 -1.98 -13.24
C VAL A 160 5.34 -1.03 -14.24
N LEU A 161 5.78 -1.06 -15.51
CA LEU A 161 5.24 -0.19 -16.55
C LEU A 161 3.78 -0.49 -16.84
N MET A 162 3.40 -1.76 -16.90
CA MET A 162 2.02 -2.20 -17.06
C MET A 162 1.13 -1.65 -15.95
N CYS A 163 1.55 -1.76 -14.68
CA CYS A 163 0.84 -1.15 -13.56
C CYS A 163 0.68 0.36 -13.73
N ALA A 164 1.75 1.05 -14.12
CA ALA A 164 1.74 2.51 -14.33
C ALA A 164 0.80 2.93 -15.48
N LYS A 165 0.85 2.24 -16.63
CA LYS A 165 -0.03 2.52 -17.79
C LYS A 165 -1.49 2.28 -17.46
N TYR A 166 -1.78 1.20 -16.74
CA TYR A 166 -3.13 0.90 -16.26
C TYR A 166 -3.66 2.01 -15.35
N ARG A 167 -2.87 2.45 -14.36
CA ARG A 167 -3.25 3.54 -13.44
C ARG A 167 -3.41 4.90 -14.12
N LEU A 168 -2.69 5.12 -15.23
CA LEU A 168 -2.85 6.29 -16.09
C LEU A 168 -4.01 6.19 -17.09
N GLY A 169 -4.74 5.07 -17.12
CA GLY A 169 -5.85 4.84 -18.06
C GLY A 169 -5.41 4.59 -19.50
N LYS A 170 -4.12 4.37 -19.76
CA LYS A 170 -3.55 4.20 -21.11
C LYS A 170 -3.57 2.73 -21.54
N LEU A 171 -4.76 2.13 -21.71
CA LEU A 171 -4.92 0.70 -22.00
C LEU A 171 -4.26 0.27 -23.33
N ASP A 172 -4.27 1.10 -24.37
CA ASP A 172 -3.59 0.77 -25.64
C ASP A 172 -2.07 0.64 -25.47
N GLN A 173 -1.49 1.42 -24.56
CA GLN A 173 -0.06 1.32 -24.25
C GLN A 173 0.23 0.14 -23.34
N PHE A 174 -0.71 -0.23 -22.47
CA PHE A 174 -0.62 -1.43 -21.66
C PHE A 174 -0.56 -2.70 -22.54
N HIS A 175 -1.45 -2.84 -23.53
CA HIS A 175 -1.44 -4.00 -24.43
C HIS A 175 -0.17 -4.06 -25.29
N ARG A 176 0.30 -2.91 -25.79
CA ARG A 176 1.58 -2.86 -26.52
C ARG A 176 2.78 -3.33 -25.69
N LEU A 177 2.78 -3.10 -24.38
CA LEU A 177 3.86 -3.57 -23.51
C LEU A 177 3.90 -5.10 -23.39
N LEU A 178 2.75 -5.78 -23.47
CA LEU A 178 2.70 -7.25 -23.49
C LEU A 178 3.31 -7.82 -24.78
N ASP A 179 3.00 -7.19 -25.92
CA ASP A 179 3.57 -7.57 -27.21
C ASP A 179 5.09 -7.32 -27.23
N GLU A 180 5.52 -6.19 -26.66
CA GLU A 180 6.93 -5.82 -26.55
C GLU A 180 7.70 -6.78 -25.63
N MET A 181 7.12 -7.14 -24.48
CA MET A 181 7.66 -8.12 -23.55
C MET A 181 7.91 -9.47 -24.26
N SER A 182 6.92 -9.93 -25.04
CA SER A 182 7.01 -11.18 -25.80
C SER A 182 8.07 -11.11 -26.90
N LYS A 183 8.12 -9.99 -27.65
CA LYS A 183 9.15 -9.75 -28.71
C LYS A 183 10.57 -9.72 -28.15
N ASN A 184 10.74 -9.24 -26.92
CA ASN A 184 12.02 -9.23 -26.23
C ASN A 184 12.36 -10.56 -25.55
N GLY A 185 11.59 -11.62 -25.81
CA GLY A 185 11.87 -12.98 -25.35
C GLY A 185 11.46 -13.25 -23.89
N PHE A 186 10.64 -12.40 -23.30
CA PHE A 186 10.15 -12.58 -21.93
C PHE A 186 8.75 -13.20 -21.92
N ALA A 187 8.61 -14.33 -21.24
CA ALA A 187 7.30 -14.93 -20.97
C ALA A 187 6.66 -14.26 -19.74
N PRO A 188 5.32 -14.03 -19.74
CA PRO A 188 4.60 -13.56 -18.56
C PRO A 188 4.83 -14.46 -17.34
N ASP A 189 5.11 -13.87 -16.18
CA ASP A 189 5.20 -14.59 -14.91
C ASP A 189 3.86 -14.53 -14.15
N LEU A 190 3.78 -15.22 -13.00
CA LEU A 190 2.59 -15.20 -12.15
C LEU A 190 2.17 -13.77 -11.77
N HIS A 191 3.13 -12.86 -11.56
CA HIS A 191 2.81 -11.48 -11.24
C HIS A 191 2.22 -10.74 -12.45
N THR A 192 2.76 -10.95 -13.65
CA THR A 192 2.21 -10.42 -14.91
C THR A 192 0.77 -10.89 -15.11
N TYR A 193 0.51 -12.18 -14.92
CA TYR A 193 -0.84 -12.73 -15.03
C TYR A 193 -1.80 -12.13 -14.00
N ASN A 194 -1.36 -11.93 -12.76
CA ASN A 194 -2.17 -11.28 -11.74
C ASN A 194 -2.52 -9.83 -12.12
N ILE A 195 -1.57 -9.08 -12.70
CA ILE A 195 -1.83 -7.73 -13.23
C ILE A 195 -2.89 -7.79 -14.33
N LEU A 196 -2.75 -8.74 -15.27
CA LEU A 196 -3.71 -8.91 -16.37
C LEU A 196 -5.11 -9.22 -15.87
N LEU A 197 -5.24 -10.16 -14.93
CA LEU A 197 -6.52 -10.51 -14.31
C LEU A 197 -7.13 -9.34 -13.53
N HIS A 198 -6.31 -8.53 -12.85
CA HIS A 198 -6.78 -7.30 -12.23
C HIS A 198 -7.41 -6.33 -13.24
N VAL A 199 -6.74 -6.11 -14.37
CA VAL A 199 -7.22 -5.24 -15.45
C VAL A 199 -8.52 -5.79 -16.04
N LEU A 200 -8.58 -7.10 -16.32
CA LEU A 200 -9.76 -7.75 -16.90
C LEU A 200 -10.96 -7.74 -15.95
N GLY A 201 -10.74 -7.98 -14.65
CA GLY A 201 -11.79 -7.94 -13.64
C GLY A 201 -12.40 -6.55 -13.52
N LYS A 202 -11.58 -5.51 -13.36
CA LYS A 202 -12.07 -4.12 -13.31
C LYS A 202 -12.66 -3.62 -14.62
N GLY A 203 -12.26 -4.18 -15.75
CA GLY A 203 -12.81 -3.89 -17.07
C GLY A 203 -14.09 -4.66 -17.41
N ASP A 204 -14.60 -5.47 -16.47
CA ASP A 204 -15.76 -6.36 -16.66
C ASP A 204 -15.64 -7.24 -17.90
N LYS A 205 -14.52 -7.97 -18.01
CA LYS A 205 -14.22 -8.87 -19.15
C LYS A 205 -14.12 -10.34 -18.70
N PRO A 206 -15.19 -10.95 -18.17
CA PRO A 206 -15.14 -12.31 -17.61
C PRO A 206 -14.74 -13.37 -18.65
N LEU A 207 -15.21 -13.28 -19.90
CA LEU A 207 -14.84 -14.24 -20.95
C LEU A 207 -13.34 -14.20 -21.29
N ALA A 208 -12.75 -13.00 -21.29
CA ALA A 208 -11.31 -12.85 -21.53
C ALA A 208 -10.51 -13.35 -20.31
N ALA A 209 -11.00 -13.13 -19.09
CA ALA A 209 -10.37 -13.63 -17.88
C ALA A 209 -10.35 -15.17 -17.83
N LEU A 210 -11.44 -15.83 -18.22
CA LEU A 210 -11.49 -17.30 -18.31
C LEU A 210 -10.49 -17.84 -19.35
N LYS A 211 -10.42 -17.21 -20.53
CA LYS A 211 -9.42 -17.57 -21.56
C LYS A 211 -7.99 -17.43 -21.02
N LEU A 212 -7.71 -16.35 -20.28
CA LEU A 212 -6.39 -16.13 -19.70
C LEU A 212 -6.06 -17.17 -18.62
N LEU A 213 -7.01 -17.54 -17.75
CA LEU A 213 -6.82 -18.58 -16.75
C LEU A 213 -6.58 -19.97 -17.37
N ASN A 214 -7.18 -20.25 -18.52
CA ASN A 214 -6.91 -21.50 -19.26
C ASN A 214 -5.52 -21.46 -19.90
N TYR A 215 -5.17 -20.36 -20.55
CA TYR A 215 -3.84 -20.16 -21.11
C TYR A 215 -2.73 -20.26 -20.05
N MET A 216 -2.96 -19.74 -18.84
CA MET A 216 -2.05 -19.89 -17.71
C MET A 216 -1.78 -21.37 -17.40
N ASN A 217 -2.82 -22.20 -17.34
CA ASN A 217 -2.68 -23.64 -17.13
C ASN A 217 -1.91 -24.32 -18.27
N ASP A 218 -2.22 -23.97 -19.53
CA ASP A 218 -1.53 -24.52 -20.71
C ASP A 218 -0.03 -24.14 -20.73
N ALA A 219 0.30 -22.97 -20.19
CA ALA A 219 1.67 -22.49 -19.99
C ALA A 219 2.36 -23.06 -18.72
N ASN A 220 1.80 -24.11 -18.10
CA ASN A 220 2.27 -24.70 -16.84
C ASN A 220 2.36 -23.71 -15.66
N CYS A 221 1.57 -22.64 -15.70
CA CYS A 221 1.48 -21.63 -14.64
C CYS A 221 0.13 -21.77 -13.94
N THR A 222 0.04 -22.60 -12.90
CA THR A 222 -1.23 -22.83 -12.19
C THR A 222 -1.72 -21.56 -11.48
N PRO A 223 -2.94 -21.07 -11.79
CA PRO A 223 -3.53 -19.94 -11.08
C PRO A 223 -3.68 -20.23 -9.59
N SER A 224 -3.16 -19.34 -8.75
CA SER A 224 -3.30 -19.41 -7.29
C SER A 224 -4.54 -18.66 -6.79
N VAL A 225 -4.86 -18.83 -5.50
CA VAL A 225 -5.89 -18.07 -4.77
C VAL A 225 -5.80 -16.57 -5.05
N LEU A 226 -4.59 -16.00 -5.06
CA LEU A 226 -4.36 -14.57 -5.34
C LEU A 226 -4.93 -14.12 -6.70
N HIS A 227 -4.80 -14.94 -7.73
CA HIS A 227 -5.26 -14.63 -9.09
C HIS A 227 -6.78 -14.58 -9.14
N PHE A 228 -7.44 -15.57 -8.53
CA PHE A 228 -8.90 -15.61 -8.43
C PHE A 228 -9.44 -14.47 -7.57
N THR A 229 -8.88 -14.25 -6.37
CA THR A 229 -9.29 -13.17 -5.48
C THR A 229 -9.15 -11.80 -6.14
N THR A 230 -8.06 -11.57 -6.89
CA THR A 230 -7.82 -10.31 -7.62
C THR A 230 -8.85 -10.10 -8.74
N LEU A 231 -9.18 -11.16 -9.48
CA LEU A 231 -10.20 -11.13 -10.53
C LEU A 231 -11.59 -10.85 -9.94
N ILE A 232 -11.96 -11.58 -8.89
CA ILE A 232 -13.25 -11.45 -8.19
C ILE A 232 -13.40 -10.05 -7.57
N ASP A 233 -12.36 -9.48 -6.94
CA ASP A 233 -12.41 -8.10 -6.43
C ASP A 233 -12.65 -7.09 -7.57
N GLY A 234 -11.99 -7.28 -8.71
CA GLY A 234 -12.20 -6.46 -9.89
C GLY A 234 -13.65 -6.48 -10.38
N LEU A 235 -14.20 -7.69 -10.57
CA LEU A 235 -15.57 -7.91 -11.06
C LEU A 235 -16.62 -7.41 -10.05
N SER A 236 -16.39 -7.64 -8.75
CA SER A 236 -17.25 -7.18 -7.66
C SER A 236 -17.38 -5.65 -7.68
N ARG A 237 -16.26 -4.94 -7.89
CA ARG A 237 -16.25 -3.47 -8.01
C ARG A 237 -16.84 -2.97 -9.32
N ALA A 238 -16.86 -3.78 -10.36
CA ALA A 238 -17.59 -3.51 -11.60
C ALA A 238 -19.10 -3.79 -11.46
N GLY A 239 -19.53 -4.45 -10.37
CA GLY A 239 -20.92 -4.80 -10.09
C GLY A 239 -21.38 -6.12 -10.70
N ASN A 240 -20.48 -6.89 -11.33
CA ASN A 240 -20.82 -8.16 -11.98
C ASN A 240 -20.73 -9.33 -11.00
N LEU A 241 -21.73 -9.46 -10.12
CA LEU A 241 -21.76 -10.48 -9.08
C LEU A 241 -21.96 -11.91 -9.61
N ASP A 242 -22.62 -12.06 -10.76
CA ASP A 242 -22.79 -13.38 -11.40
C ASP A 242 -21.43 -13.93 -11.85
N ALA A 243 -20.59 -13.08 -12.44
CA ALA A 243 -19.22 -13.45 -12.77
C ALA A 243 -18.36 -13.71 -11.52
N CYS A 244 -18.56 -12.95 -10.42
CA CYS A 244 -17.91 -13.24 -9.15
C CYS A 244 -18.22 -14.65 -8.65
N GLN A 245 -19.50 -15.04 -8.65
CA GLN A 245 -19.92 -16.38 -8.23
C GLN A 245 -19.33 -17.45 -9.16
N PHE A 246 -19.38 -17.24 -10.48
CA PHE A 246 -18.79 -18.15 -11.45
C PHE A 246 -17.30 -18.41 -11.17
N PHE A 247 -16.51 -17.36 -10.95
CA PHE A 247 -15.08 -17.52 -10.68
C PHE A 247 -14.77 -18.07 -9.30
N PHE A 248 -15.63 -17.84 -8.30
CA PHE A 248 -15.55 -18.48 -7.00
C PHE A 248 -15.76 -19.99 -7.12
N ASP A 249 -16.78 -20.42 -7.87
CA ASP A 249 -17.04 -21.84 -8.11
C ASP A 249 -15.95 -22.48 -8.99
N GLU A 250 -15.45 -21.76 -9.99
CA GLU A 250 -14.37 -22.20 -10.86
C GLU A 250 -13.06 -22.40 -10.08
N MET A 251 -12.77 -21.51 -9.13
CA MET A 251 -11.64 -21.64 -8.21
C MET A 251 -11.71 -22.96 -7.43
N LEU A 252 -12.88 -23.27 -6.86
CA LEU A 252 -13.12 -24.52 -6.15
C LEU A 252 -13.01 -25.76 -7.06
N LYS A 253 -13.56 -25.70 -8.28
CA LYS A 253 -13.47 -26.80 -9.27
C LYS A 253 -12.02 -27.11 -9.64
N ARG A 254 -11.14 -26.10 -9.64
CA ARG A 254 -9.71 -26.26 -9.90
C ARG A 254 -8.91 -26.67 -8.65
N GLY A 255 -9.57 -26.97 -7.54
CA GLY A 255 -8.93 -27.37 -6.28
C GLY A 255 -8.22 -26.21 -5.57
N CYS A 256 -8.55 -24.96 -5.90
CA CYS A 256 -8.04 -23.81 -5.18
C CYS A 256 -9.02 -23.47 -4.05
N GLU A 257 -8.60 -23.60 -2.79
CA GLU A 257 -9.44 -23.30 -1.64
C GLU A 257 -9.48 -21.79 -1.35
N PRO A 258 -10.67 -21.17 -1.24
CA PRO A 258 -10.82 -19.75 -0.89
C PRO A 258 -10.24 -19.42 0.47
N ASP A 259 -9.44 -18.37 0.53
CA ASP A 259 -8.94 -17.83 1.79
C ASP A 259 -9.88 -16.78 2.39
N VAL A 260 -9.54 -16.32 3.59
CA VAL A 260 -10.24 -15.22 4.30
C VAL A 260 -10.45 -13.99 3.42
N VAL A 261 -9.48 -13.66 2.56
CA VAL A 261 -9.55 -12.48 1.70
C VAL A 261 -10.58 -12.67 0.60
N CYS A 262 -10.59 -13.83 -0.07
CA CYS A 262 -11.56 -14.18 -1.10
C CYS A 262 -13.01 -14.12 -0.57
N TYR A 263 -13.27 -14.77 0.58
CA TYR A 263 -14.58 -14.70 1.24
C TYR A 263 -14.97 -13.26 1.58
N THR A 264 -14.04 -12.48 2.11
CA THR A 264 -14.30 -11.07 2.46
C THR A 264 -14.67 -10.24 1.23
N VAL A 265 -14.04 -10.47 0.08
CA VAL A 265 -14.37 -9.80 -1.18
C VAL A 265 -15.78 -10.15 -1.64
N MET A 266 -16.16 -11.44 -1.62
CA MET A 266 -17.51 -11.90 -1.96
C MET A 266 -18.58 -11.28 -1.05
N ILE A 267 -18.35 -11.33 0.27
CA ILE A 267 -19.25 -10.75 1.28
C ILE A 267 -19.40 -9.23 1.06
N SER A 268 -18.29 -8.51 0.85
CA SER A 268 -18.33 -7.07 0.61
C SER A 268 -19.10 -6.71 -0.66
N GLY A 269 -18.90 -7.48 -1.74
CA GLY A 269 -19.63 -7.34 -3.00
C GLY A 269 -21.14 -7.48 -2.82
N TYR A 270 -21.58 -8.58 -2.20
CA TYR A 270 -23.00 -8.81 -1.91
C TYR A 270 -23.61 -7.74 -1.00
N VAL A 271 -22.88 -7.29 0.04
CA VAL A 271 -23.33 -6.21 0.91
C VAL A 271 -23.53 -4.89 0.15
N VAL A 272 -22.61 -4.54 -0.75
CA VAL A 272 -22.71 -3.30 -1.54
C VAL A 272 -23.88 -3.36 -2.52
N ALA A 273 -24.18 -4.54 -3.07
CA ALA A 273 -25.35 -4.75 -3.93
C ALA A 273 -26.69 -4.86 -3.16
N GLY A 274 -26.66 -4.85 -1.83
CA GLY A 274 -27.87 -5.01 -1.00
C GLY A 274 -28.32 -6.47 -0.82
N GLU A 275 -27.55 -7.44 -1.31
CA GLU A 275 -27.80 -8.88 -1.28
C GLU A 275 -27.36 -9.49 0.06
N LEU A 276 -27.91 -9.00 1.18
CA LEU A 276 -27.45 -9.36 2.52
C LEU A 276 -27.59 -10.87 2.82
N GLU A 277 -28.58 -11.55 2.24
CA GLU A 277 -28.78 -12.98 2.46
C GLU A 277 -27.62 -13.80 1.87
N LYS A 278 -27.22 -13.50 0.64
CA LYS A 278 -26.03 -14.13 0.01
C LYS A 278 -24.76 -13.81 0.79
N ALA A 279 -24.62 -12.58 1.28
CA ALA A 279 -23.49 -12.21 2.14
C ALA A 279 -23.44 -13.06 3.43
N GLN A 280 -24.59 -13.32 4.06
CA GLN A 280 -24.67 -14.19 5.23
C GLN A 280 -24.31 -15.64 4.87
N THR A 281 -24.81 -16.17 3.75
CA THR A 281 -24.44 -17.51 3.28
C THR A 281 -22.93 -17.67 3.10
N MET A 282 -22.26 -16.68 2.49
CA MET A 282 -20.81 -16.68 2.34
C MET A 282 -20.07 -16.62 3.68
N PHE A 283 -20.59 -15.86 4.65
CA PHE A 283 -20.03 -15.76 6.00
C PHE A 283 -20.14 -17.09 6.78
N ASP A 284 -21.29 -17.76 6.65
CA ASP A 284 -21.53 -19.05 7.30
C ASP A 284 -20.68 -20.14 6.64
N GLU A 285 -20.59 -20.17 5.31
CA GLU A 285 -19.73 -21.11 4.58
C GLU A 285 -18.26 -20.95 4.98
N MET A 286 -17.76 -19.70 5.03
CA MET A 286 -16.41 -19.38 5.48
C MET A 286 -16.12 -19.99 6.86
N THR A 287 -17.05 -19.80 7.82
CA THR A 287 -16.91 -20.31 9.18
C THR A 287 -16.95 -21.83 9.22
N ASN A 288 -17.86 -22.46 8.45
CA ASN A 288 -17.99 -23.92 8.36
C ASN A 288 -16.75 -24.59 7.76
N ARG A 289 -16.05 -23.91 6.85
CA ARG A 289 -14.76 -24.37 6.30
C ARG A 289 -13.56 -24.08 7.20
N GLY A 290 -13.79 -23.55 8.42
CA GLY A 290 -12.73 -23.25 9.38
C GLY A 290 -11.92 -21.99 9.05
N GLN A 291 -12.35 -21.18 8.07
CA GLN A 291 -11.73 -19.88 7.81
C GLN A 291 -12.24 -18.87 8.84
N LEU A 292 -11.34 -18.29 9.63
CA LEU A 292 -11.70 -17.36 10.70
C LEU A 292 -11.97 -15.96 10.13
N PRO A 293 -13.19 -15.41 10.30
CA PRO A 293 -13.49 -14.05 9.87
C PRO A 293 -12.56 -13.03 10.50
N ASN A 294 -11.99 -12.13 9.69
CA ASN A 294 -11.13 -11.06 10.19
C ASN A 294 -11.94 -9.78 10.44
N VAL A 295 -11.27 -8.76 10.97
CA VAL A 295 -11.90 -7.45 11.25
C VAL A 295 -12.60 -6.87 10.01
N PHE A 296 -12.06 -7.04 8.81
CA PHE A 296 -12.67 -6.54 7.56
C PHE A 296 -13.93 -7.30 7.17
N THR A 297 -13.96 -8.63 7.37
CA THR A 297 -15.13 -9.47 7.12
C THR A 297 -16.29 -9.04 8.02
N TYR A 298 -16.05 -8.93 9.33
CA TYR A 298 -17.04 -8.48 10.29
C TYR A 298 -17.52 -7.04 10.01
N ASN A 299 -16.59 -6.13 9.71
CA ASN A 299 -16.93 -4.75 9.36
C ASN A 299 -17.87 -4.69 8.15
N SER A 300 -17.66 -5.56 7.15
CA SER A 300 -18.52 -5.65 5.97
C SER A 300 -19.92 -6.16 6.34
N MET A 301 -20.02 -7.21 7.15
CA MET A 301 -21.31 -7.75 7.62
C MET A 301 -22.09 -6.76 8.49
N ILE A 302 -21.43 -6.12 9.45
CA ILE A 302 -22.06 -5.09 10.31
C ILE A 302 -22.60 -3.95 9.45
N ARG A 303 -21.83 -3.48 8.47
CA ARG A 303 -22.29 -2.47 7.52
C ARG A 303 -23.53 -2.94 6.74
N GLY A 304 -23.52 -4.18 6.23
CA GLY A 304 -24.66 -4.76 5.52
C GLY A 304 -25.92 -4.87 6.38
N LEU A 305 -25.77 -5.31 7.63
CA LEU A 305 -26.86 -5.40 8.60
C LEU A 305 -27.46 -4.01 8.89
N CYS A 306 -26.62 -2.99 9.09
CA CYS A 306 -27.08 -1.61 9.26
C CYS A 306 -27.78 -1.05 8.01
N LEU A 307 -27.31 -1.37 6.80
CA LEU A 307 -27.95 -0.95 5.56
C LEU A 307 -29.33 -1.61 5.37
N ALA A 308 -29.49 -2.85 5.82
CA ALA A 308 -30.75 -3.58 5.79
C ALA A 308 -31.68 -3.28 6.99
N GLY A 309 -31.32 -2.33 7.88
CA GLY A 309 -32.10 -1.99 9.06
C GLY A 309 -32.12 -3.05 10.17
N LYS A 310 -31.27 -4.09 10.09
CA LYS A 310 -31.16 -5.17 11.07
C LYS A 310 -30.21 -4.77 12.22
N TYR A 311 -30.55 -3.70 12.93
CA TYR A 311 -29.66 -3.07 13.92
C TYR A 311 -29.28 -3.97 15.08
N ASP A 312 -30.23 -4.74 15.63
CA ASP A 312 -29.96 -5.61 16.78
C ASP A 312 -28.89 -6.65 16.46
N LYS A 313 -28.98 -7.24 15.26
CA LYS A 313 -27.97 -8.18 14.73
C LYS A 313 -26.62 -7.50 14.53
N ALA A 314 -26.60 -6.26 14.04
CA ALA A 314 -25.37 -5.48 13.89
C ALA A 314 -24.69 -5.23 15.25
N CYS A 315 -25.47 -4.90 16.28
CA CYS A 315 -25.00 -4.71 17.66
C CYS A 315 -24.47 -6.02 18.27
N CYS A 316 -25.16 -7.15 18.07
CA CYS A 316 -24.70 -8.47 18.51
C CYS A 316 -23.38 -8.86 17.85
N MET A 317 -23.27 -8.66 16.53
CA MET A 317 -22.05 -8.98 15.80
C MET A 317 -20.89 -8.07 16.20
N LEU A 318 -21.15 -6.79 16.51
CA LEU A 318 -20.13 -5.90 17.08
C LEU A 318 -19.62 -6.41 18.44
N LYS A 319 -20.51 -6.87 19.33
CA LYS A 319 -20.15 -7.50 20.61
C LYS A 319 -19.35 -8.80 20.40
N GLU A 320 -19.67 -9.59 19.38
CA GLU A 320 -18.93 -10.80 19.04
C GLU A 320 -17.49 -10.50 18.62
N VAL A 321 -17.27 -9.51 17.75
CA VAL A 321 -15.94 -9.05 17.34
C VAL A 321 -15.12 -8.61 18.54
N GLU A 322 -15.75 -7.83 19.43
CA GLU A 322 -15.17 -7.33 20.66
C GLU A 322 -14.74 -8.44 21.61
N ASN A 323 -15.53 -9.51 21.73
CA ASN A 323 -15.26 -10.68 22.58
C ASN A 323 -14.18 -11.59 22.00
N LYS A 324 -14.06 -11.67 20.67
CA LYS A 324 -13.01 -12.43 19.96
C LYS A 324 -11.64 -11.73 19.99
N GLY A 325 -11.48 -10.64 20.76
CA GLY A 325 -10.22 -9.90 20.86
C GLY A 325 -9.86 -9.09 19.61
N CYS A 326 -10.77 -9.01 18.63
CA CYS A 326 -10.62 -8.18 17.46
C CYS A 326 -11.06 -6.75 17.80
N THR A 327 -10.27 -5.74 17.42
CA THR A 327 -10.64 -4.34 17.60
C THR A 327 -11.44 -3.86 16.37
N PRO A 328 -12.74 -3.58 16.50
CA PRO A 328 -13.50 -3.01 15.38
C PRO A 328 -12.90 -1.67 14.99
N THR A 329 -12.91 -1.34 13.69
CA THR A 329 -12.33 -0.07 13.25
C THR A 329 -13.23 1.10 13.65
N SER A 330 -12.64 2.27 13.92
CA SER A 330 -13.38 3.52 14.21
C SER A 330 -14.44 3.84 13.15
N SER A 331 -14.21 3.42 11.90
CA SER A 331 -15.17 3.59 10.80
C SER A 331 -16.48 2.83 11.02
N VAL A 332 -16.45 1.65 11.64
CA VAL A 332 -17.63 0.81 11.90
C VAL A 332 -18.43 1.33 13.06
N TYR A 333 -17.80 1.70 14.18
CA TYR A 333 -18.49 2.37 15.29
C TYR A 333 -19.27 3.59 14.79
N ARG A 334 -18.59 4.46 14.02
CA ARG A 334 -19.24 5.65 13.42
C ARG A 334 -20.41 5.30 12.50
N ALA A 335 -20.26 4.27 11.67
CA ALA A 335 -21.31 3.85 10.75
C ALA A 335 -22.54 3.32 11.50
N VAL A 336 -22.33 2.49 12.52
CA VAL A 336 -23.40 1.93 13.36
C VAL A 336 -24.10 3.04 14.15
N ILE A 337 -23.35 3.92 14.82
CA ILE A 337 -23.91 5.06 15.58
C ILE A 337 -24.74 5.98 14.68
N ALA A 338 -24.21 6.35 13.51
CA ALA A 338 -24.91 7.23 12.58
C ALA A 338 -26.22 6.60 12.09
N LYS A 339 -26.22 5.29 11.85
CA LYS A 339 -27.40 4.55 11.39
C LYS A 339 -28.44 4.35 12.49
N LEU A 340 -28.02 4.04 13.72
CA LEU A 340 -28.91 3.95 14.88
C LEU A 340 -29.61 5.27 15.19
N ARG A 341 -28.87 6.40 15.16
CA ARG A 341 -29.44 7.74 15.32
C ARG A 341 -30.43 8.08 14.22
N SER A 342 -30.13 7.73 12.96
CA SER A 342 -31.08 7.93 11.86
C SER A 342 -32.35 7.06 11.97
N ALA A 343 -32.31 6.00 12.78
CA ALA A 343 -33.44 5.11 13.04
C ALA A 343 -34.17 5.45 14.36
N GLY A 344 -33.80 6.53 15.06
CA GLY A 344 -34.39 6.93 16.34
C GLY A 344 -34.02 6.03 17.53
N LYS A 345 -33.01 5.16 17.37
CA LYS A 345 -32.49 4.27 18.43
C LYS A 345 -31.37 4.96 19.22
N ASP A 346 -31.67 6.11 19.84
CA ASP A 346 -30.65 6.95 20.47
C ASP A 346 -29.99 6.29 21.69
N SER A 347 -30.75 5.54 22.51
CA SER A 347 -30.20 4.81 23.66
C SER A 347 -29.15 3.77 23.27
N GLU A 348 -29.39 3.02 22.19
CA GLU A 348 -28.42 2.02 21.69
C GLU A 348 -27.19 2.71 21.07
N ALA A 349 -27.39 3.86 20.43
CA ALA A 349 -26.29 4.66 19.88
C ALA A 349 -25.37 5.18 20.98
N ASP A 350 -25.94 5.64 22.10
CA ASP A 350 -25.18 6.15 23.24
C ASP A 350 -24.43 5.03 23.99
N GLU A 351 -25.01 3.82 24.13
CA GLU A 351 -24.30 2.64 24.66
C GLU A 351 -23.07 2.30 23.80
N ILE A 352 -23.18 2.39 22.48
CA ILE A 352 -22.06 2.14 21.57
C ILE A 352 -21.00 3.25 21.65
N ILE A 353 -21.40 4.50 21.89
CA ILE A 353 -20.46 5.61 22.10
C ILE A 353 -19.65 5.39 23.37
N THR A 354 -20.28 5.04 24.49
CA THR A 354 -19.58 4.75 25.74
C THR A 354 -18.57 3.61 25.56
N ARG A 355 -18.96 2.51 24.89
CA ARG A 355 -18.05 1.40 24.58
C ARG A 355 -16.91 1.79 23.65
N MET A 356 -17.16 2.67 22.68
CA MET A 356 -16.12 3.21 21.79
C MET A 356 -15.10 4.04 22.58
N GLU A 357 -15.54 4.84 23.55
CA GLU A 357 -14.69 5.67 24.42
C GLU A 357 -13.87 4.84 25.42
N GLU A 358 -14.46 3.82 26.03
CA GLU A 358 -13.76 2.87 26.92
C GLU A 358 -12.58 2.16 26.24
N ARG A 359 -12.66 1.96 24.92
CA ARG A 359 -11.60 1.35 24.11
C ARG A 359 -10.63 2.36 23.50
N GLY A 360 -10.68 3.63 23.91
CA GLY A 360 -9.73 4.68 23.52
C GLY A 360 -10.03 5.33 22.17
N PHE A 361 -11.20 5.10 21.59
CA PHE A 361 -11.63 5.79 20.37
C PHE A 361 -12.50 7.00 20.74
N HIS A 362 -11.97 8.22 20.63
CA HIS A 362 -12.73 9.42 20.95
C HIS A 362 -13.59 9.91 19.76
N PRO A 363 -14.93 10.04 19.90
CA PRO A 363 -15.81 10.56 18.85
C PRO A 363 -15.52 12.03 18.49
N GLN A 364 -15.07 12.80 19.49
CA GLN A 364 -15.05 14.27 19.47
C GLN A 364 -13.93 14.90 18.64
N LEU A 365 -12.92 14.14 18.20
CA LEU A 365 -11.85 14.68 17.35
C LEU A 365 -12.23 14.78 15.86
N ALA A 366 -13.32 14.13 15.42
CA ALA A 366 -13.69 14.12 13.99
C ALA A 366 -14.76 15.16 13.61
N SER A 367 -15.50 15.75 14.55
CA SER A 367 -16.47 16.82 14.27
C SER A 367 -15.79 18.18 14.06
N ARG A 368 -14.63 18.44 14.69
CA ARG A 368 -13.88 19.70 14.54
C ARG A 368 -13.16 19.86 13.19
N PHE A 369 -12.87 18.78 12.46
CA PHE A 369 -12.18 18.87 11.16
C PHE A 369 -13.09 19.17 9.95
N ARG A 370 -14.43 19.13 10.10
CA ARG A 370 -15.34 19.60 9.04
C ARG A 370 -15.64 21.10 9.10
N ALA A 371 -15.34 21.78 10.21
CA ALA A 371 -15.56 23.22 10.35
C ALA A 371 -14.41 24.08 9.78
N TYR A 372 -13.30 23.48 9.32
CA TYR A 372 -12.14 24.21 8.78
C TYR A 372 -11.88 23.99 7.28
N ARG A 373 -12.87 23.49 6.53
CA ARG A 373 -12.79 23.32 5.06
C ARG A 373 -13.82 24.13 4.26
N ARG A 374 -14.41 25.16 4.86
CA ARG A 374 -15.14 26.21 4.14
C ARG A 374 -14.78 27.57 4.74
N CYS A 375 -13.69 28.13 4.23
CA CYS A 375 -13.50 29.54 3.87
C CYS A 375 -12.38 29.55 2.82
#